data_AF-A0A0W0WWU4-F1
#
_entry.id   AF-A0A0W0WWU4-F1
#
_cell.length_a   1.000
_cell.length_b   1.000
_cell.length_c   1.000
_cell.angle_alpha   90.00
_cell.angle_beta   90.00
_cell.angle_gamma   90.00
#
_symmetry.space_group_name_H-M   'P 1'
#
loop_
_entity.id
_entity.type
_entity.pdbx_description
1 polymer ?
#
loop_
_entity_poly.entity_id
_entity_poly.type
_entity_poly.pdbx_seq_one_letter_code
_entity_poly.pdbx_strand_id
1 'polypeptide(L)'
;MKKFLFIAIFSMCVFISPSYSNGLTLFSEEIAAKDHCPNDEVVWLNLPTGIWHKKGARWYGATKHGAYVCKQEAASAGDRQSLNGS
;
A
#
# COMPACT_ATOMS: atom_id res chain seq x y z
N MET A 1 18.94 12.69 46.61
CA MET A 1 17.53 12.47 46.98
C MET A 1 16.71 13.69 46.57
N LYS A 2 16.01 13.63 45.43
CA LYS A 2 14.97 14.60 45.05
C LYS A 2 13.83 13.81 44.43
N LYS A 3 12.71 13.76 45.16
CA LYS A 3 11.46 13.13 44.77
C LYS A 3 10.85 14.01 43.67
N PHE A 4 10.89 13.54 42.42
CA PHE A 4 10.11 14.13 41.35
C PHE A 4 8.92 13.23 41.07
N LEU A 5 7.81 13.67 41.68
CA LEU A 5 6.42 13.54 41.28
C LEU A 5 6.17 12.69 40.02
N PHE A 6 5.47 11.58 40.20
CA PHE A 6 4.83 10.81 39.13
C PHE A 6 3.79 11.68 38.42
N ILE A 7 4.08 12.14 37.21
CA ILE A 7 3.03 12.59 36.29
C ILE A 7 2.69 11.38 35.42
N ALA A 8 1.66 10.64 35.84
CA ALA A 8 1.00 9.66 34.99
C ALA A 8 0.21 10.42 33.92
N ILE A 9 0.90 10.91 32.88
CA ILE A 9 0.21 11.21 31.62
C ILE A 9 -0.05 9.85 31.02
N PHE A 10 -1.27 9.37 31.21
CA PHE A 10 -1.88 8.29 30.44
C PHE A 10 -1.93 8.81 29.00
N SER A 11 -0.77 8.76 28.33
CA SER A 11 -0.58 9.14 26.94
C SER A 11 -1.40 8.15 26.16
N MET A 12 -2.66 8.52 25.94
CA MET A 12 -3.55 7.90 24.98
C MET A 12 -2.71 7.80 23.71
N CYS A 13 -2.22 6.60 23.40
CA CYS A 13 -1.58 6.30 22.14
C CYS A 13 -2.64 6.62 21.09
N VAL A 14 -2.63 7.86 20.60
CA VAL A 14 -3.34 8.22 19.39
C VAL A 14 -2.58 7.47 18.31
N PHE A 15 -3.02 6.22 18.07
CA PHE A 15 -2.72 5.54 16.83
C PHE A 15 -3.40 6.38 15.75
N ILE A 16 -2.67 7.39 15.24
CA ILE A 16 -3.05 8.09 14.02
C ILE A 16 -3.00 7.01 12.95
N SER A 17 -4.15 6.37 12.74
CA SER A 17 -4.30 5.39 11.68
C SER A 17 -4.19 6.17 10.39
N PRO A 18 -3.27 5.84 9.47
CA PRO A 18 -3.31 6.44 8.15
C PRO A 18 -4.66 6.10 7.53
N SER A 19 -5.53 7.11 7.43
CA SER A 19 -6.80 6.99 6.71
C SER A 19 -6.48 7.06 5.23
N TYR A 20 -6.36 5.90 4.59
CA TYR A 20 -6.20 5.77 3.14
C TYR A 20 -7.52 6.13 2.46
N SER A 21 -7.75 7.44 2.29
CA SER A 21 -8.92 7.99 1.58
C SER A 21 -8.68 8.17 0.08
N ASN A 22 -7.53 7.73 -0.44
CA ASN A 22 -7.23 7.85 -1.85
C ASN A 22 -7.86 6.67 -2.60
N GLY A 23 -8.72 6.97 -3.56
CA GLY A 23 -9.24 5.96 -4.48
C GLY A 23 -8.12 5.35 -5.31
N LEU A 24 -8.36 4.15 -5.86
CA LEU A 24 -7.40 3.43 -6.68
C LEU A 24 -6.90 4.28 -7.84
N THR A 25 -5.64 4.69 -7.78
CA THR A 25 -5.00 5.47 -8.85
C THR A 25 -4.14 4.56 -9.71
N LEU A 26 -4.35 4.60 -11.03
CA LEU A 26 -3.66 3.73 -12.00
C LEU A 26 -2.51 4.49 -12.67
N PHE A 27 -1.30 3.93 -12.61
CA PHE A 27 -0.11 4.50 -13.22
C PHE A 27 0.44 3.58 -14.32
N SER A 28 0.90 4.17 -15.42
CA SER A 28 1.61 3.44 -16.48
C SER A 28 3.08 3.18 -16.12
N GLU A 29 3.68 4.05 -15.30
CA GLU A 29 5.08 4.00 -14.90
C GLU A 29 5.25 3.72 -13.40
N GLU A 30 6.20 2.85 -13.05
CA GLU A 30 6.45 2.46 -11.65
C GLU A 30 6.88 3.65 -10.78
N ILE A 31 7.65 4.58 -11.36
CA ILE A 31 8.18 5.75 -10.67
C ILE A 31 7.04 6.68 -10.23
N ALA A 32 6.07 6.93 -11.11
CA ALA A 32 4.91 7.76 -10.79
C ALA A 32 4.07 7.14 -9.66
N ALA A 33 3.89 5.81 -9.67
CA ALA A 33 3.25 5.11 -8.56
C ALA A 33 4.08 5.23 -7.28
N LYS A 34 5.40 5.13 -7.35
CA LYS A 34 6.27 5.24 -6.17
C LYS A 34 6.18 6.62 -5.50
N ASP A 35 6.09 7.68 -6.29
CA ASP A 35 5.90 9.04 -5.78
C ASP A 35 4.53 9.22 -5.10
N HIS A 36 3.50 8.50 -5.59
CA HIS A 36 2.16 8.48 -5.01
C HIS A 36 2.04 7.57 -3.77
N CYS A 37 2.85 6.52 -3.69
CA CYS A 37 2.86 5.52 -2.62
C CYS A 37 4.09 5.65 -1.68
N PRO A 38 4.39 6.82 -1.05
CA PRO A 38 5.64 7.00 -0.33
C PRO A 38 5.77 6.11 0.93
N ASN A 39 4.64 5.66 1.49
CA ASN A 39 4.56 4.78 2.66
C ASN A 39 3.92 3.42 2.35
N ASP A 40 3.79 3.06 1.07
CA ASP A 40 3.19 1.79 0.65
C ASP A 40 4.03 1.12 -0.46
N GLU A 41 3.72 -0.14 -0.73
CA GLU A 41 4.37 -0.95 -1.75
C GLU A 41 3.69 -0.74 -3.11
N VAL A 42 4.49 -0.43 -4.14
CA VAL A 42 3.99 -0.40 -5.52
C VAL A 42 3.83 -1.83 -6.03
N VAL A 43 2.61 -2.18 -6.42
CA VAL A 43 2.26 -3.47 -7.02
C VAL A 43 1.79 -3.30 -8.45
N TRP A 44 1.91 -4.37 -9.24
CA TRP A 44 1.34 -4.42 -10.58
C TRP A 44 -0.02 -5.09 -10.54
N LEU A 45 -1.09 -4.34 -10.82
CA LEU A 45 -2.46 -4.84 -10.86
C LEU A 45 -2.86 -5.26 -12.27
N ASN A 46 -3.33 -6.49 -12.43
CA ASN A 46 -4.01 -6.96 -13.64
C ASN A 46 -5.49 -6.55 -13.57
N LEU A 47 -5.87 -5.51 -14.33
CA LEU A 47 -7.18 -4.86 -14.21
C LEU A 47 -8.37 -5.80 -14.51
N PRO A 48 -8.34 -6.63 -15.58
CA PRO A 48 -9.40 -7.61 -15.82
C PRO A 48 -9.68 -8.61 -14.68
N THR A 49 -8.66 -8.99 -13.91
CA THR A 49 -8.79 -10.06 -12.91
C THR A 49 -8.81 -9.56 -11.47
N GLY A 50 -8.43 -8.31 -11.23
CA GLY A 50 -8.26 -7.77 -9.88
C GLY A 50 -7.16 -8.47 -9.08
N ILE A 51 -6.17 -9.05 -9.77
CA ILE A 51 -5.04 -9.73 -9.13
C ILE A 51 -3.79 -8.88 -9.26
N TRP A 52 -3.17 -8.55 -8.13
CA TRP A 52 -1.92 -7.80 -8.10
C TRP A 52 -0.70 -8.67 -7.79
N HIS A 53 0.43 -8.24 -8.31
CA HIS A 53 1.73 -8.91 -8.24
C HIS A 53 2.75 -7.97 -7.61
N LYS A 54 3.61 -8.50 -6.73
CA LYS A 54 4.69 -7.73 -6.08
C LYS A 54 5.87 -7.54 -7.01
N LYS A 55 6.72 -6.55 -6.71
CA LYS A 55 7.98 -6.38 -7.43
C LYS A 55 8.83 -7.64 -7.33
N GLY A 56 9.35 -8.11 -8.48
CA GLY A 56 10.09 -9.37 -8.58
C GLY A 56 9.24 -10.59 -8.94
N ALA A 57 7.92 -10.50 -8.81
CA ALA A 57 7.01 -11.53 -9.30
C ALA A 57 7.08 -11.63 -10.84
N ARG A 58 6.90 -12.85 -11.38
CA ARG A 58 6.96 -13.12 -12.83
C ARG A 58 6.04 -12.24 -13.69
N TRP A 59 4.95 -11.75 -13.10
CA TRP A 59 3.90 -11.00 -13.79
C TRP A 59 3.94 -9.50 -13.52
N TYR A 60 4.91 -9.03 -12.76
CA TYR A 60 5.06 -7.60 -12.47
C TYR A 60 5.40 -6.82 -13.76
N GLY A 61 4.53 -5.91 -14.18
CA GLY A 61 4.70 -5.14 -15.42
C GLY A 61 4.45 -5.93 -16.71
N ALA A 62 3.93 -7.15 -16.63
CA ALA A 62 3.96 -8.09 -17.77
C ALA A 62 2.62 -8.26 -18.52
N THR A 63 1.50 -7.82 -17.95
CA THR A 63 0.18 -8.01 -18.56
C THR A 63 -0.19 -6.84 -19.47
N LYS A 64 -0.85 -7.10 -20.61
CA LYS A 64 -1.30 -6.04 -21.54
C LYS A 64 -2.24 -5.01 -20.90
N HIS A 65 -3.08 -5.45 -19.96
CA HIS A 65 -4.08 -4.62 -19.28
C HIS A 65 -3.78 -4.56 -17.78
N GLY A 66 -2.65 -3.94 -17.44
CA GLY A 66 -2.29 -3.70 -16.04
C GLY A 66 -1.80 -2.29 -15.79
N ALA A 67 -1.65 -1.99 -14.51
CA ALA A 67 -1.16 -0.70 -14.03
C ALA A 67 -0.35 -0.87 -12.75
N TYR A 68 0.58 0.04 -12.51
CA TYR A 68 1.20 0.21 -11.21
C TYR A 68 0.23 0.94 -10.28
N VAL A 69 0.09 0.45 -9.05
CA VAL A 69 -0.83 1.00 -8.05
C VAL A 69 -0.22 0.84 -6.65
N CYS A 70 -0.72 1.60 -5.66
CA CYS A 70 -0.42 1.31 -4.26
C CYS A 70 -1.13 0.02 -3.85
N LYS A 71 -0.41 -0.89 -3.18
CA LYS A 71 -0.97 -2.16 -2.68
C LYS A 71 -2.22 -1.96 -1.81
N GLN A 72 -2.21 -0.97 -0.93
CA GLN A 72 -3.31 -0.69 -0.01
C GLN A 72 -4.51 -0.10 -0.73
N GLU A 73 -4.30 0.72 -1.76
CA GLU A 73 -5.40 1.21 -2.60
C GLU A 73 -6.05 0.05 -3.36
N ALA A 74 -5.24 -0.85 -3.94
CA ALA A 74 -5.74 -2.07 -4.58
C ALA A 74 -6.52 -2.95 -3.60
N ALA A 75 -5.97 -3.21 -2.42
CA ALA A 75 -6.65 -3.98 -1.38
C ALA A 75 -7.96 -3.32 -0.93
N SER A 76 -7.99 -1.99 -0.79
CA SER A 76 -9.19 -1.22 -0.43
C SER A 76 -10.24 -1.24 -1.54
N ALA A 77 -9.81 -1.34 -2.80
CA ALA A 77 -10.69 -1.51 -3.96
C ALA A 77 -11.23 -2.96 -4.10
N GLY A 78 -10.77 -3.90 -3.28
CA GLY A 78 -11.18 -5.31 -3.29
C GLY A 78 -10.29 -6.22 -4.16
N ASP A 79 -9.18 -5.70 -4.69
CA ASP A 79 -8.20 -6.48 -5.44
C ASP A 79 -7.34 -7.35 -4.51
N ARG A 80 -6.84 -8.47 -5.03
CA ARG A 80 -6.20 -9.52 -4.24
C ARG A 80 -4.79 -9.84 -4.70
N GLN A 81 -3.95 -10.25 -3.75
CA GLN A 81 -2.61 -10.73 -4.06
C GLN A 81 -2.65 -12.00 -4.91
N SER A 82 -1.76 -12.11 -5.89
CA SER A 82 -1.51 -13.38 -6.56
C SER A 82 -1.01 -14.44 -5.57
N LEU A 83 -1.66 -15.61 -5.57
CA LEU A 83 -1.23 -16.76 -4.78
C LEU A 83 -0.14 -17.58 -5.49
N ASN A 84 0.05 -17.36 -6.80
CA ASN A 84 0.99 -18.10 -7.63
C ASN A 84 2.01 -17.15 -8.27
N GLY A 85 3.30 -17.45 -8.14
CA GLY A 85 4.39 -16.67 -8.74
C GLY A 85 4.58 -15.26 -8.18
N SER A 86 4.22 -15.06 -6.90
CA SER A 86 4.44 -13.86 -6.08
C SER A 86 5.87 -13.73 -5.59
#